data_AF-A0A7Y8HJA9-F1
#
_entry.id   AF-A0A7Y8HJA9-F1
#
_cell.length_a   1.000
_cell.length_b   1.000
_cell.length_c   1.000
_cell.angle_alpha   90.00
_cell.angle_beta   90.00
_cell.angle_gamma   90.00
#
_symmetry.space_group_name_H-M   'P 1'
#
loop_
_entity.id
_entity.type
_entity.pdbx_description
1 polymer ?
#
loop_
_entity_poly.entity_id
_entity_poly.type
_entity_poly.pdbx_seq_one_letter_code
_entity_poly.pdbx_strand_id
1 'polypeptide(L)'
;MRSKKKFFSLVLILAGLFLSSSAHSQEDETPLFTTVAPDALIVLDLSGSMRWTPAGERMYTQSANSCDSNTAPFYAENATGRKACDIDPYAASGVPRFSDASCSGPYYRTSDTGHTTNCSRLAIAKRAIFDMLDDNNDGTINSSDEQNLNIRFGYMRFYGCSGDDTGGDYGSGCNTLVRAINSKYSRIYCNSSSSCTITSSASPSVNYESASGGTPLSAALHEAKLYLDAHKAADAAAACRQKFVILITDGADTYACSGNGSEDQTDQYKRRRATVAKAKALADAGYKVFVVGFGSPMPHWARNTLNWAAFHGGTDNPLVGNSGDTTAYDPSLMTPCQVDTTSHHDIDGDGDHYFATSNDPGEIPLSGYAFLA
;
A
#
# COMPACT_ATOMS: atom_id res chain seq x y z
N MET A 1 -24.46 12.57 16.76
CA MET A 1 -24.06 11.25 17.28
C MET A 1 -22.98 10.68 16.36
N ARG A 2 -21.77 10.54 16.91
CA ARG A 2 -20.48 10.39 16.20
C ARG A 2 -20.36 9.11 15.37
N SER A 3 -19.80 9.27 14.17
CA SER A 3 -19.29 8.25 13.25
C SER A 3 -18.14 7.45 13.88
N LYS A 4 -18.46 6.47 14.72
CA LYS A 4 -17.48 5.59 15.39
C LYS A 4 -17.17 4.30 14.63
N LYS A 5 -17.70 4.10 13.41
CA LYS A 5 -17.65 2.79 12.74
C LYS A 5 -16.62 2.63 11.62
N LYS A 6 -15.98 3.71 11.16
CA LYS A 6 -15.02 3.64 10.03
C LYS A 6 -13.56 4.01 10.37
N PHE A 7 -13.33 4.57 11.56
CA PHE A 7 -11.98 4.88 12.09
C PHE A 7 -11.35 3.71 12.87
N PHE A 8 -12.06 2.58 12.96
CA PHE A 8 -11.70 1.45 13.81
C PHE A 8 -10.66 0.50 13.17
N SER A 9 -10.31 0.70 11.89
CA SER A 9 -9.50 -0.27 11.15
C SER A 9 -7.99 -0.19 11.40
N LEU A 10 -7.44 0.98 11.78
CA LEU A 10 -5.99 1.15 11.95
C LEU A 10 -5.51 0.89 13.38
N VAL A 11 -6.32 1.26 14.39
CA VAL A 11 -6.09 0.95 15.81
C VAL A 11 -6.04 -0.58 16.06
N LEU A 12 -6.57 -1.39 15.14
CA LEU A 12 -6.58 -2.86 15.21
C LEU A 12 -5.45 -3.56 14.44
N ILE A 13 -4.76 -2.88 13.50
CA ILE A 13 -3.47 -3.38 12.97
C ILE A 13 -2.50 -3.54 14.15
N LEU A 14 -2.55 -2.59 15.09
CA LEU A 14 -1.84 -2.63 16.36
C LEU A 14 -2.27 -3.74 17.31
N ALA A 15 -3.57 -4.07 17.36
CA ALA A 15 -4.04 -5.24 18.12
C ALA A 15 -3.61 -6.58 17.47
N GLY A 16 -3.49 -6.64 16.14
CA GLY A 16 -2.98 -7.80 15.40
C GLY A 16 -1.48 -8.07 15.63
N LEU A 17 -0.70 -7.05 16.00
CA LEU A 17 0.72 -7.20 16.38
C LEU A 17 0.89 -7.99 17.68
N PHE A 18 -0.11 -8.02 18.57
CA PHE A 18 -0.07 -8.75 19.84
C PHE A 18 -0.85 -10.08 19.84
N LEU A 19 -1.67 -10.36 18.81
CA LEU A 19 -2.59 -11.52 18.77
C LEU A 19 -2.24 -12.61 17.75
N SER A 20 -1.15 -12.47 16.99
CA SER A 20 -0.70 -13.54 16.09
C SER A 20 0.19 -14.55 16.83
N SER A 21 -0.39 -15.27 17.80
CA SER A 21 0.14 -16.55 18.26
C SER A 21 -0.14 -17.59 17.19
N SER A 22 0.94 -18.15 16.65
CA SER A 22 0.90 -19.27 15.73
C SER A 22 0.11 -20.41 16.37
N ALA A 23 -1.05 -20.75 15.80
CA ALA A 23 -1.59 -22.08 15.98
C ALA A 23 -0.64 -23.02 15.23
N HIS A 24 0.44 -23.48 15.89
CA HIS A 24 1.11 -24.78 15.77
C HIS A 24 2.28 -24.84 16.78
N SER A 25 2.23 -25.87 17.62
CA SER A 25 3.15 -26.31 18.69
C SER A 25 3.48 -25.35 19.84
N GLN A 26 2.91 -25.72 20.99
CA GLN A 26 3.31 -25.38 22.35
C GLN A 26 4.82 -25.66 22.56
N GLU A 27 5.62 -24.63 22.83
CA GLU A 27 6.72 -24.67 23.81
C GLU A 27 7.35 -23.27 23.99
N ASP A 28 7.52 -22.92 25.26
CA ASP A 28 8.29 -21.81 25.84
C ASP A 28 7.63 -20.42 25.98
N GLU A 29 7.09 -20.16 27.17
CA GLU A 29 6.57 -18.87 27.65
C GLU A 29 7.70 -17.91 28.11
N THR A 30 8.97 -18.25 27.92
CA THR A 30 10.11 -17.38 28.25
C THR A 30 10.19 -16.05 27.45
N PRO A 31 9.64 -15.90 26.22
CA PRO A 31 9.55 -14.59 25.54
C PRO A 31 8.66 -13.58 26.26
N LEU A 32 7.78 -14.04 27.17
CA LEU A 32 6.79 -13.22 27.86
C LEU A 32 7.42 -12.18 28.82
N PHE A 33 8.71 -12.33 29.16
CA PHE A 33 9.43 -11.42 30.06
C PHE A 33 10.55 -10.59 29.41
N THR A 34 10.61 -10.55 28.07
CA THR A 34 11.46 -9.57 27.36
C THR A 34 10.58 -8.67 26.51
N THR A 35 10.10 -7.55 27.07
CA THR A 35 9.35 -6.50 26.34
C THR A 35 10.28 -5.75 25.40
N VAL A 36 10.72 -6.41 24.34
CA VAL A 36 11.52 -5.80 23.28
C VAL A 36 10.56 -5.22 22.25
N ALA A 37 10.56 -3.89 22.11
CA ALA A 37 9.76 -3.19 21.11
C ALA A 37 10.03 -3.77 19.71
N PRO A 38 8.99 -4.15 18.93
CA PRO A 38 9.17 -4.64 17.59
C PRO A 38 9.63 -3.53 16.62
N ASP A 39 10.12 -3.95 15.45
CA ASP A 39 10.44 -3.03 14.35
C ASP A 39 9.41 -3.10 13.23
N ALA A 40 9.03 -1.96 12.68
CA ALA A 40 8.16 -1.88 11.52
C ALA A 40 8.74 -0.95 10.46
N LEU A 41 8.86 -1.44 9.23
CA LEU A 41 9.28 -0.65 8.08
C LEU A 41 8.07 -0.27 7.24
N ILE A 42 7.75 1.02 7.17
CA ILE A 42 6.75 1.53 6.23
C ILE A 42 7.38 1.56 4.85
N VAL A 43 6.75 0.93 3.86
CA VAL A 43 7.12 1.03 2.44
C VAL A 43 5.98 1.74 1.72
N LEU A 44 6.18 3.01 1.41
CA LEU A 44 5.16 3.86 0.80
C LEU A 44 5.31 3.93 -0.71
N ASP A 45 4.22 3.60 -1.38
CA ASP A 45 4.01 3.84 -2.80
C ASP A 45 3.85 5.33 -3.09
N LEU A 46 4.74 5.84 -3.92
CA LEU A 46 4.68 7.20 -4.46
C LEU A 46 4.72 7.18 -5.99
N SER A 47 4.22 6.13 -6.63
CA SER A 47 4.01 6.06 -8.06
C SER A 47 2.91 7.05 -8.52
N GLY A 48 2.80 7.27 -9.82
CA GLY A 48 1.83 8.17 -10.43
C GLY A 48 0.37 7.84 -10.14
N SER A 49 0.05 6.55 -10.03
CA SER A 49 -1.30 6.05 -9.75
C SER A 49 -1.84 6.54 -8.39
N MET A 50 -0.93 6.79 -7.44
CA MET A 50 -1.27 7.36 -6.12
C MET A 50 -1.78 8.81 -6.18
N ARG A 51 -1.71 9.48 -7.35
CA ARG A 51 -2.33 10.80 -7.59
C ARG A 51 -3.83 10.72 -7.79
N TRP A 52 -4.36 9.59 -8.26
CA TRP A 52 -5.79 9.36 -8.41
C TRP A 52 -6.50 9.29 -7.07
N THR A 53 -7.82 9.39 -7.12
CA THR A 53 -8.68 9.10 -5.96
C THR A 53 -8.89 7.58 -5.85
N PRO A 54 -9.58 7.08 -4.82
CA PRO A 54 -9.99 5.68 -4.79
C PRO A 54 -10.71 5.25 -6.09
N ALA A 55 -11.50 6.15 -6.71
CA ALA A 55 -12.18 5.91 -7.99
C ALA A 55 -11.26 5.48 -9.15
N GLY A 56 -9.95 5.75 -9.06
CA GLY A 56 -8.97 5.35 -10.07
C GLY A 56 -8.92 6.26 -11.30
N GLU A 57 -8.35 5.74 -12.37
CA GLU A 57 -8.11 6.43 -13.63
C GLU A 57 -9.41 6.76 -14.38
N ARG A 58 -10.32 5.79 -14.47
CA ARG A 58 -11.57 5.95 -15.21
C ARG A 58 -12.66 6.50 -14.30
N MET A 59 -13.06 7.74 -14.56
CA MET A 59 -14.14 8.43 -13.85
C MET A 59 -15.26 8.82 -14.82
N TYR A 60 -16.41 9.22 -14.28
CA TYR A 60 -17.59 9.56 -15.07
C TYR A 60 -18.02 11.00 -14.82
N THR A 61 -18.43 11.73 -15.86
CA THR A 61 -19.07 13.05 -15.72
C THR A 61 -20.31 13.13 -16.59
N GLN A 62 -21.15 14.16 -16.41
CA GLN A 62 -22.33 14.36 -17.26
C GLN A 62 -21.92 14.47 -18.72
N SER A 63 -22.71 13.91 -19.64
CA SER A 63 -22.36 13.80 -21.06
C SER A 63 -22.04 15.16 -21.71
N ALA A 64 -22.71 16.22 -21.22
CA ALA A 64 -22.51 17.60 -21.66
C ALA A 64 -21.20 18.26 -21.17
N ASN A 65 -20.56 17.71 -20.13
CA ASN A 65 -19.33 18.27 -19.56
C ASN A 65 -18.09 17.85 -20.36
N SER A 66 -17.01 18.62 -20.28
CA SER A 66 -15.68 18.18 -20.76
C SER A 66 -14.99 17.29 -19.72
N CYS A 67 -14.21 16.30 -20.15
CA CYS A 67 -13.34 15.52 -19.26
C CYS A 67 -12.22 16.37 -18.63
N ASP A 68 -11.93 17.55 -19.18
CA ASP A 68 -11.00 18.53 -18.65
C ASP A 68 -11.66 19.65 -17.84
N SER A 69 -12.96 19.52 -17.54
CA SER A 69 -13.68 20.57 -16.81
C SER A 69 -13.14 20.77 -15.39
N ASN A 70 -12.84 22.02 -15.03
CA ASN A 70 -12.39 22.39 -13.69
C ASN A 70 -13.52 22.62 -12.68
N THR A 71 -14.76 22.69 -13.15
CA THR A 71 -15.94 22.98 -12.31
C THR A 71 -16.93 21.82 -12.27
N ALA A 72 -16.86 20.90 -13.23
CA ALA A 72 -17.76 19.77 -13.27
C ALA A 72 -17.41 18.72 -12.19
N PRO A 73 -18.43 18.05 -11.63
CA PRO A 73 -18.20 16.87 -10.80
C PRO A 73 -17.79 15.67 -11.65
N PHE A 74 -16.93 14.84 -11.06
CA PHE A 74 -16.54 13.52 -11.52
C PHE A 74 -17.01 12.46 -10.51
N TYR A 75 -17.43 11.30 -11.00
CA TYR A 75 -18.03 10.22 -10.20
C TYR A 75 -17.27 8.92 -10.43
N ALA A 76 -17.18 8.06 -9.42
CA ALA A 76 -16.58 6.74 -9.55
C ALA A 76 -17.42 5.80 -10.43
N GLU A 77 -18.75 5.91 -10.33
CA GLU A 77 -19.67 4.98 -10.98
C GLU A 77 -20.32 5.55 -12.24
N ASN A 78 -20.52 4.67 -13.22
CA ASN A 78 -21.32 4.97 -14.40
C ASN A 78 -22.81 5.10 -14.01
N ALA A 79 -23.50 6.06 -14.63
CA ALA A 79 -24.94 6.23 -14.48
C ALA A 79 -25.54 6.83 -15.75
N THR A 80 -26.87 6.68 -15.93
CA THR A 80 -27.59 7.25 -17.07
C THR A 80 -27.28 8.75 -17.23
N GLY A 81 -26.90 9.14 -18.46
CA GLY A 81 -26.54 10.52 -18.77
C GLY A 81 -25.07 10.88 -18.53
N ARG A 82 -24.25 9.94 -18.03
CA ARG A 82 -22.80 10.15 -17.87
C ARG A 82 -22.00 9.55 -19.03
N LYS A 83 -20.78 10.07 -19.22
CA LYS A 83 -19.75 9.50 -20.09
C LYS A 83 -18.49 9.24 -19.29
N ALA A 84 -17.70 8.25 -19.74
CA ALA A 84 -16.40 7.93 -19.16
C ALA A 84 -15.34 8.97 -19.57
N CYS A 85 -14.39 9.18 -18.67
CA CYS A 85 -13.21 10.02 -18.83
C CYS A 85 -12.02 9.28 -18.25
N ASP A 86 -10.99 9.08 -19.06
CA ASP A 86 -9.72 8.50 -18.62
C ASP A 86 -8.83 9.65 -18.14
N ILE A 87 -8.59 9.68 -16.82
CA ILE A 87 -7.93 10.79 -16.15
C ILE A 87 -6.42 10.56 -16.17
N ASP A 88 -5.70 11.27 -17.01
CA ASP A 88 -4.23 11.28 -16.95
C ASP A 88 -3.76 11.92 -15.61
N PRO A 89 -2.99 11.19 -14.78
CA PRO A 89 -2.55 11.67 -13.49
C PRO A 89 -1.61 12.87 -13.62
N TYR A 90 -0.97 13.07 -14.77
CA TYR A 90 -0.01 14.14 -15.08
C TYR A 90 -0.59 15.28 -15.94
N ALA A 91 -1.86 15.20 -16.33
CA ALA A 91 -2.49 16.22 -17.15
C ALA A 91 -2.36 17.62 -16.51
N ALA A 92 -2.25 18.63 -17.36
CA ALA A 92 -2.24 20.04 -16.92
C ALA A 92 -3.55 20.43 -16.23
N SER A 93 -4.67 19.78 -16.58
CA SER A 93 -5.95 19.92 -15.90
C SER A 93 -5.95 19.32 -14.47
N GLY A 94 -4.91 18.59 -14.09
CA GLY A 94 -4.76 17.95 -12.79
C GLY A 94 -5.54 16.64 -12.66
N VAL A 95 -5.84 16.24 -11.42
CA VAL A 95 -6.72 15.11 -11.12
C VAL A 95 -7.94 15.64 -10.37
N PRO A 96 -9.18 15.23 -10.72
CA PRO A 96 -10.36 15.48 -9.90
C PRO A 96 -10.23 14.74 -8.57
N ARG A 97 -9.65 15.40 -7.56
CA ARG A 97 -9.28 14.78 -6.28
C ARG A 97 -9.91 15.41 -5.06
N PHE A 98 -10.56 16.56 -5.21
CA PHE A 98 -11.19 17.25 -4.09
C PHE A 98 -12.61 16.76 -3.90
N SER A 99 -12.99 16.41 -2.67
CA SER A 99 -14.33 15.97 -2.31
C SER A 99 -14.65 16.35 -0.87
N ASP A 100 -15.73 15.78 -0.34
CA ASP A 100 -16.05 15.87 1.08
C ASP A 100 -15.06 15.09 1.96
N ALA A 101 -15.19 15.23 3.28
CA ALA A 101 -14.29 14.60 4.26
C ALA A 101 -14.35 13.06 4.25
N SER A 102 -15.38 12.46 3.66
CA SER A 102 -15.51 11.00 3.52
C SER A 102 -14.88 10.46 2.24
N CYS A 103 -14.49 11.34 1.31
CA CYS A 103 -13.95 10.96 0.01
C CYS A 103 -14.88 10.05 -0.81
N SER A 104 -16.20 10.16 -0.60
CA SER A 104 -17.21 9.32 -1.28
C SER A 104 -17.60 9.82 -2.68
N GLY A 105 -17.06 10.97 -3.12
CA GLY A 105 -17.44 11.61 -4.36
C GLY A 105 -18.73 12.45 -4.23
N PRO A 106 -19.09 13.27 -5.24
CA PRO A 106 -18.30 13.55 -6.45
C PRO A 106 -16.94 14.20 -6.15
N TYR A 107 -16.06 14.12 -7.13
CA TYR A 107 -14.71 14.67 -7.09
C TYR A 107 -14.56 15.85 -8.04
N TYR A 108 -13.69 16.79 -7.66
CA TYR A 108 -13.46 18.06 -8.35
C TYR A 108 -11.97 18.33 -8.50
N ARG A 109 -11.57 19.04 -9.56
CA ARG A 109 -10.17 19.42 -9.81
C ARG A 109 -9.70 20.55 -8.90
N THR A 110 -10.64 21.37 -8.42
CA THR A 110 -10.38 22.51 -7.54
C THR A 110 -11.00 22.29 -6.15
N SER A 111 -10.36 22.86 -5.14
CA SER A 111 -10.89 22.93 -3.78
C SER A 111 -11.80 24.14 -3.66
N ASP A 112 -13.06 23.93 -3.26
CA ASP A 112 -14.04 24.99 -3.01
C ASP A 112 -14.99 24.58 -1.88
N THR A 113 -15.93 25.47 -1.54
CA THR A 113 -16.96 25.28 -0.52
C THR A 113 -17.73 23.99 -0.76
N GLY A 114 -17.64 23.06 0.19
CA GLY A 114 -18.29 21.75 0.13
C GLY A 114 -17.42 20.62 -0.41
N HIS A 115 -16.25 20.91 -0.98
CA HIS A 115 -15.29 19.90 -1.46
C HIS A 115 -13.84 20.35 -1.29
N THR A 116 -13.39 20.50 -0.03
CA THR A 116 -12.03 20.96 0.29
C THR A 116 -11.04 19.83 0.61
N THR A 117 -11.51 18.59 0.72
CA THR A 117 -10.68 17.46 1.16
C THR A 117 -9.95 16.88 -0.04
N ASN A 118 -8.62 16.87 0.02
CA ASN A 118 -7.82 16.14 -0.98
C ASN A 118 -7.94 14.62 -0.73
N CYS A 119 -8.63 13.95 -1.65
CA CYS A 119 -8.95 12.54 -1.64
C CYS A 119 -8.09 11.72 -2.60
N SER A 120 -6.92 12.23 -3.01
CA SER A 120 -5.95 11.35 -3.69
C SER A 120 -5.52 10.21 -2.77
N ARG A 121 -5.22 9.04 -3.33
CA ARG A 121 -4.74 7.85 -2.61
C ARG A 121 -3.55 8.20 -1.71
N LEU A 122 -2.59 8.96 -2.22
CA LEU A 122 -1.47 9.47 -1.42
C LEU A 122 -1.91 10.35 -0.23
N ALA A 123 -2.91 11.22 -0.41
CA ALA A 123 -3.38 12.07 0.68
C ALA A 123 -4.09 11.25 1.77
N ILE A 124 -4.81 10.20 1.38
CA ILE A 124 -5.41 9.22 2.31
C ILE A 124 -4.31 8.44 3.04
N ALA A 125 -3.31 7.94 2.32
CA ALA A 125 -2.16 7.23 2.88
C ALA A 125 -1.42 8.07 3.93
N LYS A 126 -1.15 9.35 3.64
CA LYS A 126 -0.51 10.28 4.59
C LYS A 126 -1.34 10.46 5.87
N ARG A 127 -2.66 10.62 5.74
CA ARG A 127 -3.55 10.72 6.91
C ARG A 127 -3.54 9.44 7.74
N ALA A 128 -3.61 8.27 7.08
CA ALA A 128 -3.53 6.99 7.78
C ALA A 128 -2.19 6.81 8.51
N ILE A 129 -1.07 7.19 7.89
CA ILE A 129 0.25 7.15 8.56
C ILE A 129 0.29 8.14 9.73
N PHE A 130 -0.29 9.33 9.60
CA PHE A 130 -0.40 10.28 10.71
C PHE A 130 -1.17 9.65 11.87
N ASP A 131 -2.38 9.16 11.61
CA ASP A 131 -3.26 8.56 12.63
C ASP A 131 -2.63 7.31 13.28
N MET A 132 -1.79 6.57 12.55
CA MET A 132 -1.01 5.45 13.11
C MET A 132 0.06 5.91 14.10
N LEU A 133 0.72 7.04 13.79
CA LEU A 133 1.83 7.57 14.56
C LEU A 133 1.36 8.51 15.69
N ASP A 134 0.14 9.02 15.61
CA ASP A 134 -0.58 9.81 16.64
C ASP A 134 -1.44 8.86 17.48
N ASP A 135 -0.78 7.92 18.18
CA ASP A 135 -1.41 6.80 18.90
C ASP A 135 -2.52 7.26 19.85
N ASN A 136 -2.29 8.36 20.56
CA ASN A 136 -3.26 8.88 21.53
C ASN A 136 -4.41 9.69 20.90
N ASN A 137 -4.38 9.89 19.58
CA ASN A 137 -5.33 10.66 18.78
C ASN A 137 -5.55 12.10 19.28
N ASP A 138 -4.50 12.76 19.78
CA ASP A 138 -4.56 14.16 20.24
C ASP A 138 -4.30 15.18 19.12
N GLY A 139 -3.96 14.71 17.91
CA GLY A 139 -3.65 15.52 16.74
C GLY A 139 -2.19 15.97 16.67
N THR A 140 -1.31 15.42 17.51
CA THR A 140 0.10 15.81 17.61
C THR A 140 1.00 14.60 17.87
N ILE A 141 1.73 14.18 16.84
CA ILE A 141 2.80 13.19 16.99
C ILE A 141 3.92 13.76 17.87
N ASN A 142 4.21 13.10 18.98
CA ASN A 142 5.26 13.46 19.93
C ASN A 142 5.80 12.22 20.68
N SER A 143 6.61 12.44 21.73
CA SER A 143 7.23 11.34 22.50
C SER A 143 6.23 10.48 23.28
N SER A 144 5.02 10.98 23.54
CA SER A 144 3.97 10.21 24.21
C SER A 144 3.49 9.08 23.30
N ASP A 145 3.33 9.34 22.01
CA ASP A 145 2.95 8.31 21.03
C ASP A 145 4.03 7.24 20.90
N GLU A 146 5.30 7.65 20.86
CA GLU A 146 6.44 6.72 20.82
C GLU A 146 6.46 5.79 22.04
N GLN A 147 6.14 6.32 23.23
CA GLN A 147 6.11 5.55 24.47
C GLN A 147 4.90 4.61 24.56
N ASN A 148 3.73 5.07 24.14
CA ASN A 148 2.49 4.30 24.23
C ASN A 148 2.45 3.18 23.18
N LEU A 149 2.78 3.53 21.93
CA LEU A 149 2.75 2.61 20.81
C LEU A 149 3.88 1.57 20.90
N ASN A 150 5.05 2.02 21.37
CA ASN A 150 6.22 1.17 21.63
C ASN A 150 6.64 0.31 20.42
N ILE A 151 6.56 0.89 19.21
CA ILE A 151 7.06 0.29 17.96
C ILE A 151 8.19 1.14 17.40
N ARG A 152 9.26 0.51 16.92
CA ARG A 152 10.38 1.17 16.27
C ARG A 152 10.12 1.27 14.78
N PHE A 153 9.66 2.43 14.32
CA PHE A 153 9.38 2.62 12.89
C PHE A 153 10.60 3.05 12.08
N GLY A 154 10.64 2.59 10.84
CA GLY A 154 11.45 3.09 9.74
C GLY A 154 10.57 3.45 8.54
N TYR A 155 11.14 4.13 7.55
CA TYR A 155 10.42 4.59 6.36
C TYR A 155 11.27 4.41 5.09
N MET A 156 10.75 3.59 4.19
CA MET A 156 11.16 3.41 2.80
C MET A 156 10.06 3.90 1.87
N ARG A 157 10.45 4.26 0.66
CA ARG A 157 9.51 4.67 -0.39
C ARG A 157 10.01 4.21 -1.75
N PHE A 158 9.13 4.27 -2.73
CA PHE A 158 9.52 4.23 -4.13
C PHE A 158 8.91 5.41 -4.89
N TYR A 159 9.76 6.22 -5.52
CA TYR A 159 9.38 7.53 -6.07
C TYR A 159 10.12 7.85 -7.36
N GLY A 160 9.39 8.29 -8.38
CA GLY A 160 9.99 8.76 -9.63
C GLY A 160 10.65 7.65 -10.45
N CYS A 161 10.22 6.41 -10.26
CA CYS A 161 10.77 5.25 -10.95
C CYS A 161 10.46 5.31 -12.45
N SER A 162 11.50 5.36 -13.29
CA SER A 162 11.41 5.29 -14.75
C SER A 162 11.69 3.90 -15.33
N GLY A 163 11.90 2.91 -14.45
CA GLY A 163 12.20 1.53 -14.79
C GLY A 163 12.21 0.66 -13.53
N ASP A 164 12.50 -0.63 -13.71
CA ASP A 164 12.71 -1.56 -12.59
C ASP A 164 13.99 -1.20 -11.83
N ASP A 165 13.92 -1.15 -10.50
CA ASP A 165 15.06 -0.80 -9.65
C ASP A 165 15.75 -2.07 -9.15
N THR A 166 16.40 -2.77 -10.08
CA THR A 166 17.04 -4.06 -9.79
C THR A 166 18.43 -3.91 -9.16
N GLY A 167 18.82 -2.69 -8.77
CA GLY A 167 20.14 -2.40 -8.20
C GLY A 167 20.36 -3.07 -6.85
N GLY A 168 19.29 -3.30 -6.08
CA GLY A 168 19.37 -3.95 -4.77
C GLY A 168 20.06 -3.06 -3.74
N ASP A 169 19.92 -1.74 -3.86
CA ASP A 169 20.54 -0.77 -2.96
C ASP A 169 19.45 0.08 -2.30
N TYR A 170 19.02 -0.36 -1.12
CA TYR A 170 18.02 0.38 -0.33
C TYR A 170 18.50 1.79 0.08
N GLY A 171 19.75 2.20 -0.16
CA GLY A 171 20.28 3.53 0.13
C GLY A 171 20.21 4.52 -1.03
N SER A 172 19.94 4.07 -2.26
CA SER A 172 19.91 4.91 -3.46
C SER A 172 18.90 4.39 -4.48
N GLY A 173 18.76 5.04 -5.64
CA GLY A 173 17.77 4.64 -6.64
C GLY A 173 16.40 5.29 -6.42
N CYS A 174 15.37 4.69 -7.02
CA CYS A 174 14.01 5.18 -6.89
C CYS A 174 13.29 4.52 -5.70
N ASN A 175 13.65 3.27 -5.38
CA ASN A 175 13.37 2.62 -4.10
C ASN A 175 14.43 3.09 -3.09
N THR A 176 14.04 3.69 -1.96
CA THR A 176 15.05 4.20 -1.03
C THR A 176 14.55 4.24 0.42
N LEU A 177 15.44 3.88 1.34
CA LEU A 177 15.34 4.10 2.77
C LEU A 177 15.53 5.58 3.07
N VAL A 178 14.46 6.21 3.55
CA VAL A 178 14.45 7.62 3.93
C VAL A 178 14.76 7.79 5.43
N ARG A 179 14.29 6.85 6.25
CA ARG A 179 14.52 6.82 7.70
C ARG A 179 14.79 5.40 8.15
N ALA A 180 15.91 5.21 8.82
CA ALA A 180 16.19 3.95 9.49
C ALA A 180 15.13 3.67 10.57
N ILE A 181 14.86 2.40 10.82
CA ILE A 181 14.15 1.89 11.99
C ILE A 181 14.72 2.53 13.26
N ASN A 182 13.84 2.79 14.24
CA ASN A 182 14.13 3.54 15.46
C ASN A 182 14.23 5.06 15.25
N SER A 183 13.73 5.57 14.12
CA SER A 183 13.55 7.01 13.94
C SER A 183 12.33 7.50 14.72
N LYS A 184 12.41 8.73 15.22
CA LYS A 184 11.27 9.41 15.86
C LYS A 184 10.07 9.48 14.92
N TYR A 185 8.87 9.36 15.45
CA TYR A 185 7.63 9.38 14.67
C TYR A 185 7.47 10.72 13.96
N SER A 186 7.75 11.82 14.68
CA SER A 186 7.77 13.17 14.11
C SER A 186 8.82 13.32 13.00
N ARG A 187 9.93 12.58 13.07
CA ARG A 187 10.99 12.63 12.05
C ARG A 187 10.65 11.83 10.79
N ILE A 188 9.83 10.80 10.93
CA ILE A 188 9.25 10.04 9.81
C ILE A 188 8.16 10.86 9.11
N TYR A 189 7.22 11.40 9.88
CA TYR A 189 6.04 12.05 9.31
C TYR A 189 6.32 13.42 8.70
N CYS A 190 7.06 14.27 9.41
CA CYS A 190 7.22 15.69 9.04
C CYS A 190 8.68 16.20 9.12
N ASN A 191 9.65 15.31 9.38
CA ASN A 191 11.06 15.65 9.62
C ASN A 191 11.31 16.60 10.82
N SER A 192 10.50 16.50 11.87
CA SER A 192 10.72 17.24 13.12
C SER A 192 11.47 16.40 14.16
N SER A 193 12.29 17.04 14.99
CA SER A 193 13.03 16.38 16.08
C SER A 193 12.25 16.26 17.40
N SER A 194 11.08 16.91 17.50
CA SER A 194 10.30 17.01 18.73
C SER A 194 8.85 16.58 18.57
N SER A 195 8.10 17.23 17.66
CA SER A 195 6.68 16.98 17.45
C SER A 195 6.19 17.48 16.09
N CYS A 196 5.01 17.01 15.66
CA CYS A 196 4.25 17.67 14.60
C CYS A 196 2.77 17.32 14.52
N THR A 197 2.02 18.23 13.90
CA THR A 197 0.62 18.05 13.49
C THR A 197 0.51 17.55 12.05
N ILE A 198 -0.70 17.15 11.65
CA ILE A 198 -0.98 16.60 10.32
C ILE A 198 -0.59 17.54 9.16
N THR A 199 -0.56 18.86 9.38
CA THR A 199 -0.20 19.88 8.38
C THR A 199 1.29 20.20 8.35
N SER A 200 2.08 19.71 9.31
CA SER A 200 3.52 19.97 9.38
C SER A 200 4.26 19.13 8.35
N SER A 201 5.13 19.74 7.55
CA SER A 201 5.83 19.05 6.47
C SER A 201 7.21 19.66 6.23
N ALA A 202 8.24 18.81 6.18
CA ALA A 202 9.59 19.19 5.78
C ALA A 202 10.31 18.00 5.13
N SER A 203 11.13 18.28 4.13
CA SER A 203 11.88 17.25 3.42
C SER A 203 13.06 16.71 4.24
N PRO A 204 13.37 15.40 4.19
CA PRO A 204 12.54 14.33 3.64
C PRO A 204 11.61 13.75 4.72
N SER A 205 10.34 13.51 4.39
CA SER A 205 9.35 12.91 5.28
C SER A 205 8.10 12.50 4.51
N VAL A 206 7.28 11.62 5.11
CA VAL A 206 6.01 11.16 4.54
C VAL A 206 5.13 12.33 4.10
N ASN A 207 4.98 13.36 4.93
CA ASN A 207 4.09 14.48 4.60
C ASN A 207 4.67 15.41 3.53
N TYR A 208 5.98 15.37 3.27
CA TYR A 208 6.62 16.13 2.18
C TYR A 208 6.47 15.48 0.80
N GLU A 209 6.18 14.18 0.75
CA GLU A 209 6.22 13.43 -0.50
C GLU A 209 5.19 13.88 -1.56
N SER A 210 5.51 13.60 -2.81
CA SER A 210 4.61 13.66 -3.96
C SER A 210 4.59 12.30 -4.66
N ALA A 211 3.64 12.11 -5.58
CA ALA A 211 3.47 10.88 -6.35
C ALA A 211 3.95 11.09 -7.80
N SER A 212 4.83 10.23 -8.31
CA SER A 212 5.46 10.28 -9.64
C SER A 212 6.12 8.93 -10.02
N GLY A 213 6.19 8.62 -11.32
CA GLY A 213 6.83 7.41 -11.85
C GLY A 213 5.92 6.18 -11.85
N GLY A 214 6.46 5.04 -12.27
CA GLY A 214 5.78 3.75 -12.20
C GLY A 214 6.01 3.04 -10.86
N THR A 215 5.58 1.78 -10.76
CA THR A 215 5.40 1.07 -9.50
C THR A 215 6.26 -0.20 -9.47
N PRO A 216 7.49 -0.17 -8.91
CA PRO A 216 8.36 -1.35 -8.85
C PRO A 216 8.19 -2.14 -7.54
N LEU A 217 6.97 -2.62 -7.24
CA LEU A 217 6.66 -3.29 -5.96
C LEU A 217 7.58 -4.47 -5.62
N SER A 218 7.89 -5.31 -6.61
CA SER A 218 8.78 -6.47 -6.46
C SER A 218 10.19 -6.03 -6.02
N ALA A 219 10.74 -4.99 -6.66
CA ALA A 219 12.04 -4.44 -6.28
C ALA A 219 11.98 -3.76 -4.90
N ALA A 220 10.91 -3.01 -4.61
CA ALA A 220 10.74 -2.35 -3.32
C ALA A 220 10.69 -3.36 -2.15
N LEU A 221 9.96 -4.48 -2.32
CA LEU A 221 9.93 -5.57 -1.34
C LEU A 221 11.29 -6.31 -1.25
N HIS A 222 11.98 -6.46 -2.37
CA HIS A 222 13.33 -7.03 -2.38
C HIS A 222 14.31 -6.19 -1.56
N GLU A 223 14.32 -4.87 -1.74
CA GLU A 223 15.20 -3.97 -1.02
C GLU A 223 14.79 -3.78 0.44
N ALA A 224 13.49 -3.79 0.74
CA ALA A 224 13.01 -3.85 2.12
C ALA A 224 13.59 -5.07 2.85
N LYS A 225 13.66 -6.23 2.18
CA LYS A 225 14.30 -7.42 2.73
C LYS A 225 15.79 -7.21 2.97
N LEU A 226 16.52 -6.64 2.02
CA LEU A 226 17.95 -6.35 2.16
C LEU A 226 18.23 -5.43 3.35
N TYR A 227 17.41 -4.38 3.51
CA TYR A 227 17.49 -3.49 4.66
C TYR A 227 17.20 -4.22 5.98
N LEU A 228 16.13 -5.01 6.04
CA LEU A 228 15.75 -5.75 7.23
C LEU A 228 16.78 -6.82 7.61
N ASP A 229 17.41 -7.49 6.65
CA ASP A 229 18.51 -8.42 6.87
C ASP A 229 19.72 -7.70 7.49
N ALA A 230 20.12 -6.56 6.93
CA ALA A 230 21.20 -5.75 7.48
C ALA A 230 20.87 -5.22 8.88
N HIS A 231 19.64 -4.74 9.10
CA HIS A 231 19.17 -4.25 10.38
C HIS A 231 19.09 -5.37 11.42
N LYS A 232 18.61 -6.56 11.07
CA LYS A 232 18.56 -7.74 11.94
C LYS A 232 19.96 -8.22 12.32
N ALA A 233 20.91 -8.21 11.39
CA ALA A 233 22.30 -8.60 11.67
C ALA A 233 22.99 -7.66 12.68
N ALA A 234 22.64 -6.37 12.65
CA ALA A 234 23.17 -5.35 13.57
C ALA A 234 22.41 -5.28 14.91
N ASP A 235 21.31 -6.01 15.06
CA ASP A 235 20.39 -5.89 16.18
C ASP A 235 20.73 -6.89 17.30
N ALA A 236 21.21 -6.38 18.44
CA ALA A 236 21.57 -7.18 19.61
C ALA A 236 20.40 -7.98 20.22
N ALA A 237 19.16 -7.61 19.94
CA ALA A 237 17.97 -8.36 20.37
C ALA A 237 17.19 -8.97 19.18
N ALA A 238 17.86 -9.21 18.05
CA ALA A 238 17.28 -9.81 16.85
C ALA A 238 16.58 -11.15 17.06
N ALA A 239 17.00 -11.92 18.08
CA ALA A 239 16.39 -13.22 18.41
C ALA A 239 14.95 -13.08 18.94
N CYS A 240 14.66 -12.01 19.70
CA CYS A 240 13.35 -11.80 20.33
C CYS A 240 12.54 -10.67 19.67
N ARG A 241 13.19 -9.80 18.88
CA ARG A 241 12.53 -8.66 18.24
C ARG A 241 11.89 -9.04 16.92
N GLN A 242 10.57 -9.03 16.90
CA GLN A 242 9.78 -9.16 15.68
C GLN A 242 10.01 -7.98 14.73
N LYS A 243 9.96 -8.25 13.43
CA LYS A 243 10.20 -7.28 12.36
C LYS A 243 9.12 -7.41 11.30
N PHE A 244 8.56 -6.28 10.87
CA PHE A 244 7.44 -6.22 9.93
C PHE A 244 7.71 -5.25 8.79
N VAL A 245 7.09 -5.50 7.65
CA VAL A 245 6.90 -4.54 6.55
C VAL A 245 5.43 -4.12 6.54
N ILE A 246 5.18 -2.82 6.44
CA ILE A 246 3.85 -2.27 6.15
C ILE A 246 3.92 -1.68 4.74
N LEU A 247 3.48 -2.46 3.76
CA LEU A 247 3.40 -2.04 2.36
C LEU A 247 2.11 -1.24 2.15
N ILE A 248 2.24 -0.02 1.65
CA ILE A 248 1.13 0.88 1.37
C ILE A 248 1.15 1.21 -0.12
N THR A 249 0.21 0.69 -0.91
CA THR A 249 0.22 0.76 -2.39
C THR A 249 -1.20 0.75 -2.98
N ASP A 250 -1.36 1.10 -4.25
CA ASP A 250 -2.61 0.93 -5.00
C ASP A 250 -2.63 -0.26 -5.98
N GLY A 251 -1.55 -1.04 -6.04
CA GLY A 251 -1.70 -2.50 -6.18
C GLY A 251 -1.28 -3.16 -7.49
N ALA A 252 -0.54 -2.50 -8.38
CA ALA A 252 0.02 -3.15 -9.57
C ALA A 252 1.50 -2.81 -9.74
N ASP A 253 2.36 -3.85 -9.72
CA ASP A 253 3.74 -3.68 -10.18
C ASP A 253 3.74 -3.44 -11.70
N THR A 254 4.49 -2.45 -12.18
CA THR A 254 4.52 -2.10 -13.61
C THR A 254 5.87 -2.33 -14.29
N TYR A 255 6.90 -2.73 -13.54
CA TYR A 255 8.29 -2.80 -14.02
C TYR A 255 8.96 -4.16 -13.89
N ALA A 256 8.57 -4.99 -12.92
CA ALA A 256 9.19 -6.30 -12.74
C ALA A 256 9.08 -7.14 -14.02
N CYS A 257 10.04 -8.05 -14.21
CA CYS A 257 10.05 -8.97 -15.36
C CYS A 257 9.96 -8.25 -16.72
N SER A 258 10.77 -7.20 -16.90
CA SER A 258 10.84 -6.38 -18.13
C SER A 258 9.57 -5.58 -18.43
N GLY A 259 8.90 -5.13 -17.37
CA GLY A 259 7.74 -4.25 -17.50
C GLY A 259 8.09 -2.87 -18.03
N ASN A 260 7.13 -2.26 -18.73
CA ASN A 260 7.32 -0.97 -19.39
C ASN A 260 6.75 0.22 -18.61
N GLY A 261 6.26 0.01 -17.40
CA GLY A 261 5.63 1.06 -16.57
C GLY A 261 4.10 1.16 -16.71
N SER A 262 3.48 0.38 -17.60
CA SER A 262 2.02 0.32 -17.78
C SER A 262 1.35 -0.85 -17.05
N GLU A 263 0.05 -0.76 -16.77
CA GLU A 263 -0.74 -1.82 -16.14
C GLU A 263 -1.46 -2.75 -17.15
N ASP A 264 -1.53 -2.39 -18.43
CA ASP A 264 -2.28 -3.10 -19.48
C ASP A 264 -1.42 -4.13 -20.28
N GLN A 265 -0.24 -4.46 -19.77
CA GLN A 265 0.71 -5.34 -20.47
C GLN A 265 0.18 -6.78 -20.56
N THR A 266 0.35 -7.42 -21.72
CA THR A 266 -0.13 -8.81 -21.97
C THR A 266 0.51 -9.85 -21.06
N ASP A 267 1.65 -9.54 -20.45
CA ASP A 267 2.36 -10.40 -19.51
C ASP A 267 2.32 -9.89 -18.07
N GLN A 268 1.29 -9.12 -17.69
CA GLN A 268 1.16 -8.57 -16.33
C GLN A 268 1.15 -9.62 -15.21
N TYR A 269 0.76 -10.86 -15.52
CA TYR A 269 0.80 -11.98 -14.58
C TYR A 269 2.20 -12.20 -13.98
N LYS A 270 3.28 -11.90 -14.71
CA LYS A 270 4.66 -12.06 -14.23
C LYS A 270 4.95 -11.14 -13.04
N ARG A 271 4.46 -9.91 -13.12
CA ARG A 271 4.62 -8.86 -12.10
C ARG A 271 3.78 -9.18 -10.87
N ARG A 272 2.53 -9.62 -11.05
CA ARG A 272 1.69 -10.13 -9.95
C ARG A 272 2.38 -11.28 -9.20
N ARG A 273 2.90 -12.29 -9.93
CA ARG A 273 3.69 -13.40 -9.35
C ARG A 273 4.93 -12.87 -8.62
N ALA A 274 5.65 -11.91 -9.20
CA ALA A 274 6.87 -11.36 -8.61
C ALA A 274 6.61 -10.64 -7.29
N THR A 275 5.56 -9.81 -7.21
CA THR A 275 5.14 -9.16 -5.96
C THR A 275 4.87 -10.17 -4.85
N VAL A 276 4.07 -11.20 -5.13
CA VAL A 276 3.74 -12.24 -4.13
C VAL A 276 4.98 -13.04 -3.73
N ALA A 277 5.83 -13.40 -4.69
CA ALA A 277 7.08 -14.12 -4.41
C ALA A 277 8.03 -13.31 -3.51
N LYS A 278 8.10 -11.98 -3.67
CA LYS A 278 8.93 -11.11 -2.81
C LYS A 278 8.34 -10.92 -1.43
N ALA A 279 7.01 -10.83 -1.30
CA ALA A 279 6.34 -10.87 0.00
C ALA A 279 6.62 -12.19 0.74
N LYS A 280 6.55 -13.33 0.03
CA LYS A 280 6.95 -14.63 0.59
C LYS A 280 8.41 -14.66 1.03
N ALA A 281 9.33 -14.11 0.23
CA ALA A 281 10.75 -14.10 0.57
C ALA A 281 11.06 -13.29 1.85
N LEU A 282 10.27 -12.25 2.13
CA LEU A 282 10.30 -11.53 3.41
C LEU A 282 9.81 -12.44 4.55
N ALA A 283 8.67 -13.09 4.38
CA ALA A 283 8.09 -13.99 5.39
C ALA A 283 9.01 -15.18 5.70
N ASP A 284 9.61 -15.80 4.70
CA ASP A 284 10.57 -16.91 4.83
C ASP A 284 11.84 -16.48 5.61
N ALA A 285 12.21 -15.19 5.57
CA ALA A 285 13.29 -14.63 6.36
C ALA A 285 12.88 -14.22 7.79
N GLY A 286 11.60 -14.42 8.14
CA GLY A 286 11.01 -14.08 9.42
C GLY A 286 10.46 -12.64 9.51
N TYR A 287 10.19 -12.00 8.37
CA TYR A 287 9.61 -10.65 8.31
C TYR A 287 8.18 -10.73 7.80
N LYS A 288 7.21 -10.44 8.67
CA LYS A 288 5.80 -10.40 8.27
C LYS A 288 5.51 -9.17 7.39
N VAL A 289 4.65 -9.31 6.38
CA VAL A 289 4.31 -8.24 5.43
C VAL A 289 2.82 -7.92 5.50
N PHE A 290 2.47 -6.80 6.13
CA PHE A 290 1.13 -6.24 6.09
C PHE A 290 0.96 -5.44 4.80
N VAL A 291 -0.17 -5.65 4.12
CA VAL A 291 -0.48 -4.98 2.86
C VAL A 291 -1.71 -4.10 3.03
N VAL A 292 -1.54 -2.80 2.76
CA VAL A 292 -2.59 -1.79 2.72
C VAL A 292 -2.77 -1.35 1.27
N GLY A 293 -3.90 -1.72 0.68
CA GLY A 293 -4.23 -1.47 -0.72
C GLY A 293 -5.23 -0.33 -0.87
N PHE A 294 -4.99 0.61 -1.78
CA PHE A 294 -5.93 1.67 -2.12
C PHE A 294 -6.57 1.47 -3.49
N GLY A 295 -7.90 1.51 -3.58
CA GLY A 295 -8.64 1.45 -4.83
C GLY A 295 -10.10 1.04 -4.61
N SER A 296 -11.03 1.81 -5.17
CA SER A 296 -12.47 1.59 -5.03
C SER A 296 -13.22 1.96 -6.33
N PRO A 297 -13.65 0.97 -7.13
CA PRO A 297 -13.30 -0.44 -7.02
C PRO A 297 -11.86 -0.70 -7.53
N MET A 298 -11.03 -1.34 -6.69
CA MET A 298 -9.77 -1.96 -7.14
C MET A 298 -10.12 -3.17 -8.00
N PRO A 299 -9.52 -3.40 -9.19
CA PRO A 299 -9.88 -4.54 -10.04
C PRO A 299 -9.51 -5.88 -9.40
N HIS A 300 -10.21 -6.96 -9.75
CA HIS A 300 -10.08 -8.26 -9.06
C HIS A 300 -8.64 -8.80 -9.08
N TRP A 301 -7.91 -8.64 -10.19
CA TRP A 301 -6.52 -9.10 -10.27
C TRP A 301 -5.63 -8.39 -9.25
N ALA A 302 -5.82 -7.09 -9.02
CA ALA A 302 -5.07 -6.34 -8.01
C ALA A 302 -5.51 -6.74 -6.60
N ARG A 303 -6.83 -6.86 -6.35
CA ARG A 303 -7.37 -7.31 -5.04
C ARG A 303 -6.82 -8.68 -4.64
N ASN A 304 -6.88 -9.65 -5.55
CA ASN A 304 -6.39 -11.00 -5.29
C ASN A 304 -4.88 -11.01 -5.10
N THR A 305 -4.12 -10.30 -5.95
CA THR A 305 -2.66 -10.20 -5.82
C THR A 305 -2.24 -9.66 -4.46
N LEU A 306 -2.88 -8.59 -3.99
CA LEU A 306 -2.57 -8.00 -2.68
C LEU A 306 -2.96 -8.91 -1.52
N ASN A 307 -4.08 -9.64 -1.60
CA ASN A 307 -4.43 -10.64 -0.60
C ASN A 307 -3.42 -11.80 -0.58
N TRP A 308 -3.01 -12.32 -1.75
CA TRP A 308 -1.97 -13.35 -1.84
C TRP A 308 -0.62 -12.85 -1.32
N ALA A 309 -0.27 -11.58 -1.57
CA ALA A 309 0.93 -10.97 -1.02
C ALA A 309 0.88 -10.87 0.52
N ALA A 310 -0.27 -10.51 1.10
CA ALA A 310 -0.45 -10.50 2.56
C ALA A 310 -0.40 -11.90 3.16
N PHE A 311 -1.11 -12.86 2.55
CA PHE A 311 -1.17 -14.27 2.98
C PHE A 311 0.22 -14.92 2.97
N HIS A 312 0.93 -14.88 1.84
CA HIS A 312 2.29 -15.39 1.76
C HIS A 312 3.30 -14.51 2.51
N GLY A 313 2.97 -13.25 2.75
CA GLY A 313 3.65 -12.35 3.66
C GLY A 313 3.46 -12.72 5.15
N GLY A 314 2.68 -13.75 5.46
CA GLY A 314 2.47 -14.23 6.83
C GLY A 314 1.58 -13.31 7.68
N THR A 315 0.67 -12.55 7.06
CA THR A 315 -0.27 -11.67 7.76
C THR A 315 -1.72 -11.95 7.39
N ASP A 316 -2.61 -11.35 8.16
CA ASP A 316 -4.06 -11.52 8.11
C ASP A 316 -4.73 -10.17 8.42
N ASN A 317 -5.94 -9.94 7.89
CA ASN A 317 -6.74 -8.77 8.26
C ASN A 317 -7.88 -9.23 9.18
N PRO A 318 -7.75 -9.03 10.50
CA PRO A 318 -8.69 -9.58 11.48
C PRO A 318 -10.08 -8.91 11.44
N LEU A 319 -10.28 -7.91 10.59
CA LEU A 319 -11.54 -7.17 10.45
C LEU A 319 -12.47 -7.78 9.41
N VAL A 320 -11.97 -8.69 8.58
CA VAL A 320 -12.69 -9.30 7.46
C VAL A 320 -12.53 -10.81 7.56
N GLY A 321 -13.60 -11.57 7.33
CA GLY A 321 -13.51 -13.02 7.31
C GLY A 321 -12.72 -13.52 6.10
N ASN A 322 -11.83 -14.49 6.34
CA ASN A 322 -11.07 -15.12 5.27
C ASN A 322 -11.96 -15.97 4.35
N SER A 323 -11.69 -15.90 3.06
CA SER A 323 -12.38 -16.68 2.02
C SER A 323 -11.44 -16.96 0.84
N GLY A 324 -11.66 -18.09 0.16
CA GLY A 324 -10.79 -18.62 -0.90
C GLY A 324 -10.06 -19.91 -0.47
N ASP A 325 -9.46 -20.60 -1.44
CA ASP A 325 -8.63 -21.78 -1.21
C ASP A 325 -7.16 -21.36 -1.11
N THR A 326 -6.60 -21.44 0.09
CA THR A 326 -5.22 -21.05 0.38
C THR A 326 -4.17 -21.96 -0.25
N THR A 327 -4.58 -23.09 -0.82
CA THR A 327 -3.70 -24.03 -1.54
C THR A 327 -3.75 -23.86 -3.06
N ALA A 328 -4.66 -23.03 -3.57
CA ALA A 328 -4.87 -22.87 -5.01
C ALA A 328 -3.76 -22.11 -5.73
N TYR A 329 -2.99 -21.28 -5.02
CA TYR A 329 -1.81 -20.59 -5.54
C TYR A 329 -0.57 -21.02 -4.76
N ASP A 330 0.51 -21.32 -5.49
CA ASP A 330 1.82 -21.62 -4.89
C ASP A 330 2.93 -20.88 -5.67
N PRO A 331 3.56 -19.86 -5.06
CA PRO A 331 4.63 -19.08 -5.69
C PRO A 331 5.91 -19.89 -5.92
N SER A 332 6.03 -21.11 -5.39
CA SER A 332 7.20 -21.99 -5.61
C SER A 332 7.10 -22.86 -6.87
N LEU A 333 5.89 -23.03 -7.43
CA LEU A 333 5.68 -23.88 -8.61
C LEU A 333 6.25 -23.29 -9.90
N MET A 334 6.40 -21.97 -9.98
CA MET A 334 6.85 -21.27 -11.18
C MET A 334 7.80 -20.14 -10.82
N THR A 335 8.81 -19.91 -11.64
CA THR A 335 9.61 -18.68 -11.49
C THR A 335 8.76 -17.47 -11.89
N PRO A 336 8.78 -16.35 -11.15
CA PRO A 336 7.86 -15.24 -11.41
C PRO A 336 7.85 -14.70 -12.84
N CYS A 337 9.03 -14.59 -13.46
CA CYS A 337 9.17 -14.06 -14.82
C CYS A 337 9.01 -15.11 -15.94
N GLN A 338 8.65 -16.35 -15.60
CA GLN A 338 8.43 -17.41 -16.57
C GLN A 338 7.31 -17.02 -17.55
N VAL A 339 7.55 -17.26 -18.83
CA VAL A 339 6.51 -17.12 -19.86
C VAL A 339 5.51 -18.25 -19.73
N ASP A 340 4.23 -17.92 -19.82
CA ASP A 340 3.11 -18.83 -19.75
C ASP A 340 2.08 -18.54 -20.84
N THR A 341 1.20 -19.49 -21.09
CA THR A 341 0.05 -19.34 -21.98
C THR A 341 -0.93 -18.35 -21.36
N THR A 342 -1.27 -17.32 -22.12
CA THR A 342 -2.16 -16.25 -21.68
C THR A 342 -3.57 -16.38 -22.24
N SER A 343 -4.50 -15.79 -21.52
CA SER A 343 -5.86 -15.49 -21.98
C SER A 343 -6.23 -14.07 -21.50
N HIS A 344 -7.42 -13.61 -21.86
CA HIS A 344 -7.96 -12.32 -21.45
C HIS A 344 -9.47 -12.41 -21.21
N HIS A 345 -9.97 -11.60 -20.29
CA HIS A 345 -11.39 -11.41 -20.05
C HIS A 345 -11.63 -10.04 -19.41
N ASP A 346 -12.90 -9.62 -19.41
CA ASP A 346 -13.41 -8.47 -18.66
C ASP A 346 -14.45 -8.99 -17.68
N ILE A 347 -14.04 -9.12 -16.41
CA ILE A 347 -14.91 -9.54 -15.31
C ILE A 347 -15.25 -8.32 -14.46
N ASP A 348 -16.50 -8.27 -13.98
CA ASP A 348 -16.99 -7.25 -13.04
C ASP A 348 -16.89 -5.79 -13.53
N GLY A 349 -16.65 -5.57 -14.83
CA GLY A 349 -16.43 -4.23 -15.39
C GLY A 349 -15.10 -3.62 -14.95
N ASP A 350 -14.16 -4.46 -14.49
CA ASP A 350 -12.80 -4.07 -14.12
C ASP A 350 -11.97 -3.65 -15.35
N GLY A 351 -12.43 -4.00 -16.56
CA GLY A 351 -11.75 -3.76 -17.83
C GLY A 351 -11.07 -5.02 -18.35
N ASP A 352 -10.78 -5.04 -19.65
CA ASP A 352 -10.08 -6.14 -20.29
C ASP A 352 -8.63 -6.24 -19.80
N HIS A 353 -8.22 -7.41 -19.31
CA HIS A 353 -6.84 -7.65 -18.89
C HIS A 353 -6.35 -9.04 -19.30
N TYR A 354 -5.02 -9.18 -19.34
CA TYR A 354 -4.36 -10.44 -19.64
C TYR A 354 -3.91 -11.15 -18.36
N PHE A 355 -4.04 -12.48 -18.38
CA PHE A 355 -3.66 -13.35 -17.28
C PHE A 355 -3.01 -14.64 -17.79
N ALA A 356 -2.22 -15.27 -16.94
CA ALA A 356 -1.71 -16.61 -17.22
C ALA A 356 -2.77 -17.65 -16.88
N THR A 357 -2.98 -18.60 -17.78
CA THR A 357 -3.98 -19.68 -17.60
C THR A 357 -3.66 -20.66 -16.46
N SER A 358 -2.47 -20.55 -15.87
CA SER A 358 -2.04 -21.34 -14.72
C SER A 358 -1.38 -20.44 -13.68
N ASN A 359 -1.53 -20.76 -12.39
CA ASN A 359 -0.80 -20.15 -11.26
C ASN A 359 -0.64 -18.61 -11.31
N ASP A 360 -1.71 -17.89 -11.67
CA ASP A 360 -1.75 -16.43 -11.65
C ASP A 360 -2.49 -15.97 -10.39
N PRO A 361 -1.82 -15.29 -9.44
CA PRO A 361 -2.48 -14.89 -8.20
C PRO A 361 -3.57 -13.83 -8.44
N GLY A 362 -3.59 -13.16 -9.60
CA GLY A 362 -4.68 -12.25 -9.97
C GLY A 362 -6.00 -12.97 -10.23
N GLU A 363 -5.95 -14.21 -10.71
CA GLU A 363 -7.12 -14.99 -11.14
C GLU A 363 -7.63 -15.96 -10.07
N ILE A 364 -6.89 -16.13 -8.98
CA ILE A 364 -7.21 -17.08 -7.93
C ILE A 364 -7.81 -16.30 -6.75
N PRO A 365 -9.13 -16.39 -6.51
CA PRO A 365 -9.78 -15.56 -5.51
C PRO A 365 -9.29 -15.84 -4.09
N LEU A 366 -8.85 -14.79 -3.42
CA LEU A 366 -8.50 -14.81 -2.00
C LEU A 366 -8.88 -13.46 -1.38
N SER A 367 -9.51 -13.48 -0.20
CA SER A 367 -9.91 -12.27 0.50
C SER A 367 -9.79 -12.42 2.01
N GLY A 368 -9.65 -11.29 2.71
CA GLY A 368 -9.58 -11.23 4.18
C GLY A 368 -8.16 -11.08 4.73
N TYR A 369 -7.15 -10.97 3.87
CA TYR A 369 -5.74 -10.89 4.29
C TYR A 369 -5.18 -9.46 4.20
N ALA A 370 -5.46 -8.76 3.11
CA ALA A 370 -5.02 -7.37 2.92
C ALA A 370 -6.04 -6.36 3.49
N PHE A 371 -5.56 -5.16 3.83
CA PHE A 371 -6.38 -4.02 4.22
C PHE A 371 -6.69 -3.19 2.97
N LEU A 372 -7.80 -3.50 2.30
CA LEU A 372 -8.21 -2.84 1.06
C LEU A 372 -9.22 -1.71 1.34
N ALA A 373 -8.99 -0.52 0.77
CA ALA A 373 -9.77 0.70 1.01
C ALA A 373 -10.18 1.43 -0.27
#